data_AF-A0A2D9C9E4-F1
#
_entry.id   AF-A0A2D9C9E4-F1
#
_cell.length_a   1.000
_cell.length_b   1.000
_cell.length_c   1.000
_cell.angle_alpha   90.00
_cell.angle_beta   90.00
_cell.angle_gamma   90.00
#
_symmetry.space_group_name_H-M   'P 1'
#
loop_
_entity.id
_entity.type
_entity.pdbx_description
1 polymer ?
#
loop_
_entity_poly.entity_id
_entity_poly.type
_entity_poly.pdbx_seq_one_letter_code
_entity_poly.pdbx_strand_id
1 'polypeptide(L)'
;MRSWKEIAKAVKSVEALAKAWESDDQTPMVEFEMREVRAVSKKLDRAWSELYDLVASGQIEPIAYPLVMAIDAWIDEVDRFRDSHTANPGGSDELWKAWGDVLVLTNREPVPQMLEPIGYLIQVQKCSPAQVAKIYEWKDEFGQPDARRVLEVIQSGKESEPTVSPHWNRTCQKNAELWEARSSRKRQVVTEVVAEPDVPVLAPESMETLLEQNVPSRQIARMKNVDQQTVLDYARELGMIVDGQQPAPAMTPDQHLSRVRNAEIEKLEEAKSYAAGAKANAESGTPDTHHSLNNYREQVRQMTLDGCTKQQIVQGLKTQHPDRAKPGSVAQIMAAIEREVAATE
;
A
#
# COMPACT_ATOMS: atom_id res chain seq x y z
N MET A 1 13.05 25.99 -3.92
CA MET A 1 13.97 24.86 -3.76
C MET A 1 13.68 24.24 -2.41
N ARG A 2 13.34 22.95 -2.35
CA ARG A 2 12.93 22.28 -1.10
C ARG A 2 14.13 21.70 -0.39
N SER A 3 14.27 22.06 0.87
CA SER A 3 15.40 21.63 1.70
C SER A 3 15.18 20.25 2.31
N TRP A 4 16.28 19.62 2.74
CA TRP A 4 16.19 18.36 3.49
C TRP A 4 15.31 18.51 4.74
N LYS A 5 15.40 19.63 5.45
CA LYS A 5 14.64 19.88 6.69
C LYS A 5 13.14 19.97 6.45
N GLU A 6 12.72 20.57 5.34
CA GLU A 6 11.31 20.64 4.97
C GLU A 6 10.73 19.25 4.66
N ILE A 7 11.46 18.46 3.89
CA ILE A 7 11.05 17.09 3.52
C ILE A 7 11.05 16.20 4.78
N ALA A 8 12.10 16.27 5.59
CA ALA A 8 12.20 15.54 6.85
C ALA A 8 11.07 15.90 7.82
N LYS A 9 10.65 17.17 7.87
CA LYS A 9 9.50 17.60 8.67
C LYS A 9 8.21 16.94 8.17
N ALA A 10 7.98 16.90 6.85
CA ALA A 10 6.81 16.25 6.28
C ALA A 10 6.80 14.74 6.56
N VAL A 11 7.93 14.05 6.40
CA VAL A 11 8.07 12.64 6.78
C VAL A 11 7.72 12.42 8.25
N LYS A 12 8.25 13.27 9.16
CA LYS A 12 7.93 13.17 10.60
C LYS A 12 6.45 13.42 10.90
N SER A 13 5.77 14.25 10.12
CA SER A 13 4.32 14.45 10.24
C SER A 13 3.54 13.20 9.83
N VAL A 14 3.94 12.54 8.72
CA VAL A 14 3.35 11.27 8.31
C VAL A 14 3.62 10.18 9.35
N GLU A 15 4.83 10.12 9.88
CA GLU A 15 5.22 9.15 10.93
C GLU A 15 4.41 9.34 12.21
N ALA A 16 4.16 10.58 12.62
CA ALA A 16 3.31 10.87 13.76
C ALA A 16 1.86 10.39 13.52
N LEU A 17 1.37 10.49 12.28
CA LEU A 17 0.05 9.98 11.90
C LEU A 17 0.02 8.45 11.87
N ALA A 18 1.07 7.80 11.36
CA ALA A 18 1.19 6.34 11.37
C ALA A 18 1.18 5.79 12.80
N LYS A 19 2.00 6.37 13.70
CA LYS A 19 2.00 5.99 15.12
C LYS A 19 0.68 6.23 15.81
N ALA A 20 0.04 7.37 15.54
CA ALA A 20 -1.28 7.65 16.10
C ALA A 20 -2.30 6.60 15.62
N TRP A 21 -2.28 6.26 14.33
CA TRP A 21 -3.14 5.23 13.73
C TRP A 21 -2.90 3.84 14.34
N GLU A 22 -1.65 3.43 14.56
CA GLU A 22 -1.32 2.15 15.21
C GLU A 22 -1.93 2.04 16.61
N SER A 23 -1.93 3.16 17.36
CA SER A 23 -2.42 3.24 18.74
C SER A 23 -3.89 3.63 18.91
N ASP A 24 -4.62 3.89 17.82
CA ASP A 24 -5.97 4.45 17.89
C ASP A 24 -7.05 3.37 18.01
N ASP A 25 -7.48 3.03 19.22
CA ASP A 25 -8.51 2.00 19.46
C ASP A 25 -9.84 2.22 18.72
N GLN A 26 -10.08 3.41 18.15
CA GLN A 26 -11.28 3.73 17.35
C GLN A 26 -11.15 3.41 15.85
N THR A 27 -9.96 3.05 15.35
CA THR A 27 -9.84 2.70 13.92
C THR A 27 -10.52 1.36 13.65
N PRO A 28 -11.39 1.25 12.64
CA PRO A 28 -12.07 0.00 12.32
C PRO A 28 -11.08 -1.11 11.96
N MET A 29 -11.27 -2.26 12.59
CA MET A 29 -10.59 -3.50 12.25
C MET A 29 -11.34 -4.18 11.09
N VAL A 30 -10.60 -4.75 10.16
CA VAL A 30 -11.12 -5.47 9.00
C VAL A 30 -10.62 -6.90 9.09
N GLU A 31 -11.50 -7.86 8.86
CA GLU A 31 -11.12 -9.27 8.79
C GLU A 31 -10.30 -9.52 7.51
N PHE A 32 -9.07 -9.99 7.68
CA PHE A 32 -8.16 -10.33 6.61
C PHE A 32 -7.46 -11.65 6.96
N GLU A 33 -7.57 -12.66 6.08
CA GLU A 33 -6.97 -13.98 6.30
C GLU A 33 -7.30 -14.59 7.68
N MET A 34 -8.57 -14.47 8.12
CA MET A 34 -9.06 -14.95 9.42
C MET A 34 -8.40 -14.26 10.63
N ARG A 35 -7.79 -13.08 10.44
CA ARG A 35 -7.26 -12.22 11.49
C ARG A 35 -7.88 -10.83 11.39
N GLU A 36 -8.14 -10.21 12.53
CA GLU A 36 -8.52 -8.81 12.54
C GLU A 36 -7.27 -7.96 12.32
N VAL A 37 -7.27 -7.18 11.24
CA VAL A 37 -6.19 -6.25 10.93
C VAL A 37 -6.74 -4.85 10.84
N ARG A 38 -5.98 -3.90 11.38
CA ARG A 38 -6.27 -2.48 11.30
C ARG A 38 -6.06 -2.01 9.87
N ALA A 39 -7.12 -1.54 9.21
CA ALA A 39 -6.99 -1.01 7.86
C ALA A 39 -6.34 0.39 7.86
N VAL A 40 -5.55 0.70 6.84
CA VAL A 40 -4.98 2.04 6.62
C VAL A 40 -6.11 3.08 6.58
N SER A 41 -6.02 4.08 7.43
CA SER A 41 -7.05 5.13 7.49
C SER A 41 -6.96 6.06 6.27
N LYS A 42 -8.11 6.62 5.83
CA LYS A 42 -8.15 7.65 4.78
C LYS A 42 -7.27 8.86 5.09
N LYS A 43 -7.09 9.18 6.38
CA LYS A 43 -6.21 10.27 6.83
C LYS A 43 -4.74 9.96 6.57
N LEU A 44 -4.32 8.73 6.87
CA LEU A 44 -2.96 8.27 6.62
C LEU A 44 -2.67 8.16 5.11
N ASP A 45 -3.60 7.60 4.35
CA ASP A 45 -3.51 7.49 2.89
C ASP A 45 -3.42 8.87 2.18
N ARG A 46 -4.19 9.85 2.67
CA ARG A 46 -4.07 11.24 2.21
C ARG A 46 -2.70 11.84 2.53
N ALA A 47 -2.19 11.60 3.73
CA ALA A 47 -0.87 12.11 4.14
C ALA A 47 0.27 11.50 3.30
N TRP A 48 0.14 10.24 2.87
CA TRP A 48 1.06 9.62 1.92
C TRP A 48 1.05 10.32 0.56
N SER A 49 -0.14 10.62 0.05
CA SER A 49 -0.32 11.32 -1.22
C SER A 49 0.24 12.75 -1.18
N GLU A 50 0.00 13.48 -0.08
CA GLU A 50 0.58 14.81 0.14
C GLU A 50 2.13 14.78 0.22
N LEU A 51 2.71 13.73 0.81
CA LEU A 51 4.16 13.53 0.83
C LEU A 51 4.72 13.25 -0.57
N TYR A 52 4.00 12.48 -1.39
CA TYR A 52 4.38 12.26 -2.79
C TYR A 52 4.41 13.56 -3.58
N ASP A 53 3.31 14.32 -3.52
CA ASP A 53 3.21 15.62 -4.21
C ASP A 53 4.34 16.55 -3.76
N LEU A 54 4.72 16.48 -2.48
CA LEU A 54 5.81 17.26 -1.94
C LEU A 54 7.16 16.93 -2.60
N VAL A 55 7.45 15.66 -2.87
CA VAL A 55 8.75 15.25 -3.43
C VAL A 55 8.77 15.15 -4.95
N ALA A 56 7.59 15.11 -5.58
CA ALA A 56 7.42 15.12 -7.03
C ALA A 56 7.50 16.53 -7.62
N SER A 57 7.08 17.55 -6.88
CA SER A 57 7.01 18.93 -7.39
C SER A 57 8.19 19.80 -6.95
N GLY A 58 8.72 20.62 -7.86
CA GLY A 58 9.74 21.64 -7.57
C GLY A 58 11.18 21.14 -7.49
N GLN A 59 12.11 22.10 -7.41
CA GLN A 59 13.55 21.81 -7.31
C GLN A 59 13.90 21.33 -5.90
N ILE A 60 14.66 20.23 -5.80
CA ILE A 60 15.13 19.63 -4.54
C ILE A 60 16.61 19.95 -4.33
N GLU A 61 17.00 20.23 -3.09
CA GLU A 61 18.41 20.39 -2.74
C GLU A 61 19.20 19.08 -2.90
N PRO A 62 20.44 19.11 -3.43
CA PRO A 62 21.25 17.90 -3.62
C PRO A 62 21.45 17.06 -2.35
N ILE A 63 21.54 17.72 -1.21
CA ILE A 63 21.68 17.06 0.10
C ILE A 63 20.44 16.22 0.46
N ALA A 64 19.28 16.54 -0.11
CA ALA A 64 18.02 15.83 0.10
C ALA A 64 17.78 14.69 -0.90
N TYR A 65 18.61 14.53 -1.94
CA TYR A 65 18.42 13.49 -2.95
C TYR A 65 18.30 12.08 -2.37
N PRO A 66 19.14 11.63 -1.42
CA PRO A 66 19.02 10.28 -0.86
C PRO A 66 17.67 10.06 -0.16
N LEU A 67 17.19 11.06 0.59
CA LEU A 67 15.91 10.98 1.29
C LEU A 67 14.76 10.90 0.29
N VAL A 68 14.76 11.73 -0.76
CA VAL A 68 13.71 11.70 -1.78
C VAL A 68 13.72 10.40 -2.58
N MET A 69 14.90 9.86 -2.91
CA MET A 69 14.99 8.57 -3.59
C MET A 69 14.48 7.41 -2.72
N ALA A 70 14.68 7.46 -1.40
CA ALA A 70 14.07 6.48 -0.49
C ALA A 70 12.54 6.64 -0.41
N ILE A 71 12.05 7.88 -0.39
CA ILE A 71 10.60 8.17 -0.44
C ILE A 71 10.00 7.62 -1.73
N ASP A 72 10.67 7.80 -2.87
CA ASP A 72 10.23 7.22 -4.14
C ASP A 72 10.10 5.69 -4.09
N ALA A 73 11.12 5.01 -3.56
CA ALA A 73 11.07 3.55 -3.43
C ALA A 73 9.94 3.08 -2.51
N TRP A 74 9.67 3.83 -1.43
CA TRP A 74 8.52 3.58 -0.56
C TRP A 74 7.19 3.82 -1.29
N ILE A 75 7.09 4.86 -2.12
CA ILE A 75 5.88 5.13 -2.91
C ILE A 75 5.61 4.03 -3.93
N ASP A 76 6.65 3.48 -4.55
CA ASP A 76 6.51 2.31 -5.43
C ASP A 76 5.93 1.08 -4.68
N GLU A 77 6.17 0.96 -3.36
CA GLU A 77 5.52 -0.05 -2.51
C GLU A 77 4.08 0.34 -2.14
N VAL A 78 3.80 1.64 -1.89
CA VAL A 78 2.44 2.14 -1.64
C VAL A 78 1.53 1.91 -2.86
N ASP A 79 2.02 2.17 -4.07
CA ASP A 79 1.25 1.97 -5.29
C ASP A 79 1.00 0.47 -5.53
N ARG A 80 2.01 -0.39 -5.32
CA ARG A 80 1.83 -1.85 -5.34
C ARG A 80 0.82 -2.34 -4.31
N PHE A 81 0.84 -1.76 -3.11
CA PHE A 81 -0.13 -2.05 -2.06
C PHE A 81 -1.56 -1.68 -2.51
N ARG A 82 -1.75 -0.47 -3.07
CA ARG A 82 -3.05 0.02 -3.54
C ARG A 82 -3.62 -0.79 -4.71
N ASP A 83 -2.77 -1.27 -5.60
CA ASP A 83 -3.18 -2.06 -6.77
C ASP A 83 -3.47 -3.53 -6.42
N SER A 84 -3.00 -4.00 -5.26
CA SER A 84 -3.15 -5.38 -4.83
C SER A 84 -4.49 -5.62 -4.12
N HIS A 85 -5.35 -6.40 -4.76
CA HIS A 85 -6.67 -6.77 -4.23
C HIS A 85 -6.59 -7.78 -3.07
N THR A 86 -5.42 -8.37 -2.85
CA THR A 86 -5.17 -9.35 -1.79
C THR A 86 -4.15 -8.85 -0.78
N ALA A 87 -3.73 -7.59 -0.85
CA ALA A 87 -2.80 -7.07 0.13
C ALA A 87 -3.46 -6.90 1.48
N ASN A 88 -2.66 -7.09 2.52
CA ASN A 88 -3.07 -6.82 3.90
C ASN A 88 -3.57 -5.37 4.01
N PRO A 89 -4.83 -5.12 4.44
CA PRO A 89 -5.40 -3.78 4.54
C PRO A 89 -4.61 -2.80 5.42
N GLY A 90 -3.76 -3.31 6.32
CA GLY A 90 -2.84 -2.53 7.16
C GLY A 90 -1.50 -2.18 6.50
N GLY A 91 -1.30 -2.55 5.24
CA GLY A 91 -0.03 -2.40 4.51
C GLY A 91 0.81 -3.70 4.53
N SER A 92 1.65 -3.87 3.51
CA SER A 92 2.57 -5.01 3.42
C SER A 92 3.83 -4.80 4.27
N ASP A 93 4.52 -5.90 4.60
CA ASP A 93 5.81 -5.84 5.31
C ASP A 93 6.86 -5.07 4.49
N GLU A 94 6.83 -5.21 3.17
CA GLU A 94 7.74 -4.47 2.27
C GLU A 94 7.49 -2.96 2.31
N LEU A 95 6.22 -2.54 2.36
CA LEU A 95 5.85 -1.12 2.49
C LEU A 95 6.40 -0.54 3.79
N TRP A 96 6.17 -1.22 4.91
CA TRP A 96 6.64 -0.73 6.22
C TRP A 96 8.15 -0.81 6.38
N LYS A 97 8.80 -1.78 5.74
CA LYS A 97 10.26 -1.85 5.65
C LYS A 97 10.84 -0.65 4.87
N ALA A 98 10.28 -0.35 3.70
CA ALA A 98 10.70 0.80 2.90
C ALA A 98 10.45 2.13 3.65
N TRP A 99 9.35 2.23 4.39
CA TRP A 99 9.10 3.35 5.29
C TRP A 99 10.17 3.47 6.38
N GLY A 100 10.58 2.35 6.98
CA GLY A 100 11.69 2.30 7.94
C GLY A 100 13.00 2.89 7.38
N ASP A 101 13.35 2.59 6.13
CA ASP A 101 14.53 3.15 5.47
C ASP A 101 14.41 4.68 5.28
N VAL A 102 13.21 5.18 4.94
CA VAL A 102 12.91 6.62 4.89
C VAL A 102 13.13 7.28 6.26
N LEU A 103 12.67 6.65 7.35
CA LEU A 103 12.85 7.17 8.70
C LEU A 103 14.31 7.21 9.12
N VAL A 104 15.12 6.20 8.76
CA VAL A 104 16.56 6.17 9.05
C VAL A 104 17.26 7.39 8.43
N LEU A 105 16.95 7.69 7.17
CA LEU A 105 17.52 8.85 6.47
C LEU A 105 16.97 10.18 7.01
N THR A 106 15.71 10.22 7.43
CA THR A 106 15.07 11.39 8.03
C THR A 106 15.65 11.77 9.39
N ASN A 107 16.17 10.79 10.13
CA ASN A 107 16.81 11.03 11.43
C ASN A 107 18.31 11.35 11.33
N ARG A 108 18.89 11.23 10.13
CA ARG A 108 20.31 11.46 9.86
C ARG A 108 20.46 12.52 8.78
N GLU A 109 20.39 13.79 9.18
CA GLU A 109 20.71 14.89 8.28
C GLU A 109 22.12 14.66 7.72
N PRO A 110 22.30 14.63 6.39
CA PRO A 110 23.62 14.41 5.81
C PRO A 110 24.52 15.60 6.15
N VAL A 111 25.48 15.41 7.04
CA VAL A 111 26.46 16.44 7.39
C VAL A 111 27.76 16.20 6.61
N PRO A 112 28.33 17.21 5.95
CA PRO A 112 29.60 17.04 5.27
C PRO A 112 30.68 16.57 6.23
N GLN A 113 31.31 15.45 5.89
CA GLN A 113 32.40 14.91 6.70
C GLN A 113 33.63 15.79 6.51
N MET A 114 33.98 16.56 7.54
CA MET A 114 35.18 17.39 7.54
C MET A 114 36.40 16.53 7.88
N LEU A 115 37.48 16.74 7.16
CA LEU A 115 38.79 16.19 7.51
C LEU A 115 39.41 17.02 8.63
N GLU A 116 40.21 16.34 9.45
CA GLU A 116 41.05 17.01 10.43
C GLU A 116 42.07 17.91 9.72
N PRO A 117 42.31 19.13 10.22
CA PRO A 117 43.25 20.05 9.58
C PRO A 117 44.66 19.47 9.46
N ILE A 118 45.36 19.81 8.39
CA ILE A 118 46.72 19.35 8.09
C ILE A 118 47.68 19.63 9.24
N GLY A 119 47.58 20.81 9.86
CA GLY A 119 48.40 21.19 11.00
C GLY A 119 48.21 20.24 12.19
N TYR A 120 46.96 19.84 12.46
CA TYR A 120 46.64 18.89 13.53
C TYR A 120 47.20 17.49 13.23
N LEU A 121 47.02 17.00 12.00
CA LEU A 121 47.52 15.69 11.59
C LEU A 121 49.05 15.58 11.72
N ILE A 122 49.78 16.64 11.36
CA ILE A 122 51.24 16.66 11.40
C ILE A 122 51.77 16.92 12.81
N GLN A 123 51.23 17.94 13.49
CA GLN A 123 51.78 18.39 14.77
C GLN A 123 51.34 17.49 15.93
N VAL A 124 50.09 17.02 15.93
CA VAL A 124 49.52 16.22 17.02
C VAL A 124 49.58 14.73 16.71
N GLN A 125 49.04 14.31 15.56
CA GLN A 125 49.01 12.88 15.19
C GLN A 125 50.32 12.35 14.59
N LYS A 126 51.30 13.22 14.34
CA LYS A 126 52.62 12.88 13.78
C LYS A 126 52.54 12.14 12.45
N CYS A 127 51.50 12.42 11.65
CA CYS A 127 51.39 11.89 10.29
C CYS A 127 52.49 12.50 9.40
N SER A 128 53.14 11.67 8.59
CA SER A 128 54.04 12.14 7.53
C SER A 128 53.26 12.88 6.43
N PRO A 129 53.88 13.82 5.69
CA PRO A 129 53.22 14.52 4.59
C PRO A 129 52.62 13.59 3.53
N ALA A 130 53.23 12.44 3.27
CA ALA A 130 52.69 11.42 2.37
C ALA A 130 51.42 10.74 2.92
N GLN A 131 51.34 10.51 4.24
CA GLN A 131 50.13 9.99 4.88
C GLN A 131 49.00 11.02 4.87
N VAL A 132 49.32 12.30 5.09
CA VAL A 132 48.32 13.39 4.99
C VAL A 132 47.80 13.51 3.56
N ALA A 133 48.67 13.47 2.56
CA ALA A 133 48.27 13.47 1.15
C ALA A 133 47.34 12.30 0.83
N LYS A 134 47.58 11.11 1.43
CA LYS A 134 46.71 9.95 1.28
C LYS A 134 45.33 10.15 1.93
N ILE A 135 45.24 10.74 3.12
CA ILE A 135 43.97 11.06 3.80
C ILE A 135 43.12 12.03 2.96
N TYR A 136 43.78 13.04 2.38
CA TYR A 136 43.16 14.06 1.53
C TYR A 136 42.98 13.60 0.07
N GLU A 137 43.37 12.37 -0.25
CA GLU A 137 43.38 11.79 -1.61
C GLU A 137 44.10 12.65 -2.66
N TRP A 138 45.10 13.43 -2.24
CA TRP A 138 45.95 14.21 -3.13
C TRP A 138 46.98 13.31 -3.80
N LYS A 139 46.92 13.27 -5.13
CA LYS A 139 47.77 12.44 -5.96
C LYS A 139 48.61 13.31 -6.89
N ASP A 140 49.84 12.87 -7.11
CA ASP A 140 50.73 13.46 -8.10
C ASP A 140 50.39 12.99 -9.53
N GLU A 141 51.17 13.44 -10.50
CA GLU A 141 51.03 13.06 -11.92
C GLU A 141 51.16 11.55 -12.16
N PHE A 142 51.77 10.82 -11.22
CA PHE A 142 51.99 9.37 -11.28
C PHE A 142 50.98 8.58 -10.43
N GLY A 143 50.00 9.25 -9.81
CA GLY A 143 48.98 8.64 -8.96
C GLY A 143 49.44 8.30 -7.55
N GLN A 144 50.65 8.70 -7.14
CA GLN A 144 51.20 8.52 -5.79
C GLN A 144 50.78 9.66 -4.86
N PRO A 145 50.79 9.46 -3.53
CA PRO A 145 50.43 10.52 -2.58
C PRO A 145 51.33 11.75 -2.74
N ASP A 146 50.73 12.90 -3.05
CA ASP A 146 51.46 14.15 -3.32
C ASP A 146 51.90 14.85 -2.03
N ALA A 147 53.07 14.46 -1.53
CA ALA A 147 53.68 15.08 -0.36
C ALA A 147 54.13 16.54 -0.61
N ARG A 148 54.41 16.93 -1.86
CA ARG A 148 54.88 18.29 -2.18
C ARG A 148 53.77 19.30 -1.94
N ARG A 149 52.57 18.97 -2.41
CA ARG A 149 51.37 19.79 -2.19
C ARG A 149 51.06 19.99 -0.70
N VAL A 150 51.27 18.99 0.14
CA VAL A 150 51.09 19.12 1.60
C VAL A 150 52.09 20.12 2.19
N LEU A 151 53.36 20.07 1.75
CA LEU A 151 54.39 21.02 2.19
C LEU A 151 54.11 22.45 1.72
N GLU A 152 53.60 22.63 0.51
CA GLU A 152 53.19 23.94 0.01
C GLU A 152 52.06 24.56 0.86
N VAL A 153 51.09 23.74 1.29
CA VAL A 153 50.00 24.22 2.16
C VAL A 153 50.51 24.65 3.53
N ILE A 154 51.46 23.90 4.11
CA ILE A 154 52.14 24.28 5.36
C ILE A 154 52.87 25.61 5.18
N GLN A 155 53.64 25.77 4.10
CA GLN A 155 54.37 27.01 3.81
C GLN A 155 53.43 28.21 3.59
N SER A 156 52.25 27.96 3.03
CA SER A 156 51.23 28.99 2.82
C SER A 156 50.47 29.40 4.10
N GLY A 157 50.63 28.66 5.21
CA GLY A 157 49.94 28.92 6.48
C GLY A 157 48.46 28.51 6.52
N LYS A 158 47.97 27.78 5.52
CA LYS A 158 46.56 27.33 5.41
C LYS A 158 46.29 25.97 6.04
N GLU A 159 47.21 25.47 6.85
CA GLU A 159 47.17 24.13 7.44
C GLU A 159 46.02 23.91 8.45
N SER A 160 45.35 24.98 8.89
CA SER A 160 44.20 24.96 9.79
C SER A 160 42.85 25.05 9.07
N GLU A 161 42.82 25.22 7.75
CA GLU A 161 41.57 25.34 7.00
C GLU A 161 40.79 24.00 6.99
N PRO A 162 39.52 23.99 7.45
CA PRO A 162 38.71 22.79 7.43
C PRO A 162 38.37 22.44 5.98
N THR A 163 38.71 21.20 5.59
CA THR A 163 38.49 20.69 4.23
C THR A 163 37.46 19.58 4.25
N VAL A 164 36.52 19.60 3.31
CA VAL A 164 35.53 18.53 3.15
C VAL A 164 36.22 17.27 2.62
N SER A 165 35.89 16.12 3.19
CA SER A 165 36.42 14.83 2.77
C SER A 165 36.14 14.54 1.29
N PRO A 166 37.15 14.12 0.50
CA PRO A 166 36.94 13.67 -0.88
C PRO A 166 35.91 12.55 -1.00
N HIS A 167 35.81 11.67 0.01
CA HIS A 167 34.80 10.61 0.06
C HIS A 167 33.37 11.19 0.09
N TRP A 168 33.17 12.28 0.83
CA TRP A 168 31.88 12.98 0.87
C TRP A 168 31.52 13.53 -0.51
N ASN A 169 32.47 14.19 -1.19
CA ASN A 169 32.24 14.73 -2.52
C ASN A 169 31.89 13.63 -3.54
N ARG A 170 32.59 12.49 -3.50
CA ARG A 170 32.26 11.32 -4.34
C ARG A 170 30.88 10.75 -4.03
N THR A 171 30.50 10.70 -2.76
CA THR A 171 29.16 10.26 -2.34
C THR A 171 28.07 11.20 -2.86
N CYS A 172 28.27 12.52 -2.72
CA CYS A 172 27.36 13.53 -3.27
C CYS A 172 27.26 13.44 -4.79
N GLN A 173 28.38 13.25 -5.49
CA GLN A 173 28.39 13.09 -6.94
C GLN A 173 27.64 11.83 -7.38
N LYS A 174 27.89 10.68 -6.72
CA LYS A 174 27.16 9.44 -6.98
C LYS A 174 25.65 9.62 -6.75
N ASN A 175 25.27 10.31 -5.67
CA ASN A 175 23.86 10.59 -5.40
C ASN A 175 23.24 11.52 -6.44
N ALA A 176 24.00 12.50 -6.95
CA ALA A 176 23.57 13.36 -8.05
C ALA A 176 23.42 12.57 -9.37
N GLU A 177 24.33 11.64 -9.68
CA GLU A 177 24.21 10.75 -10.84
C GLU A 177 22.96 9.85 -10.75
N LEU A 178 22.70 9.27 -9.57
CA LEU A 178 21.48 8.50 -9.31
C LEU A 178 20.22 9.36 -9.41
N TRP A 179 20.30 10.61 -8.95
CA TRP A 179 19.21 11.58 -9.07
C TRP A 179 18.91 11.95 -10.53
N GLU A 180 19.92 12.14 -11.36
CA GLU A 180 19.72 12.35 -12.80
C GLU A 180 19.20 11.09 -13.50
N ALA A 181 19.61 9.89 -13.05
CA ALA A 181 19.03 8.65 -13.54
C ALA A 181 17.55 8.49 -13.13
N ARG A 182 17.16 8.96 -11.94
CA ARG A 182 15.77 9.00 -11.46
C ARG A 182 14.89 9.87 -12.36
N SER A 183 15.38 11.03 -12.81
CA SER A 183 14.62 11.94 -13.68
C SER A 183 14.29 11.32 -15.05
N SER A 184 15.10 10.37 -15.52
CA SER A 184 14.88 9.63 -16.77
C SER A 184 13.70 8.65 -16.71
N ARG A 185 13.40 8.08 -15.53
CA ARG A 185 12.22 7.21 -15.33
C ARG A 185 10.93 7.99 -15.08
N LYS A 186 11.00 9.14 -14.38
CA LYS A 186 9.81 9.97 -14.10
C LYS A 186 9.41 10.92 -15.23
N ARG A 187 10.32 11.27 -16.16
CA ARG A 187 9.96 12.04 -17.37
C ARG A 187 8.99 11.32 -18.30
N GLN A 188 8.88 10.00 -18.24
CA GLN A 188 7.91 9.27 -19.06
C GLN A 188 6.45 9.43 -18.58
N VAL A 189 6.21 9.92 -17.36
CA VAL A 189 4.84 10.16 -16.85
C VAL A 189 4.44 11.65 -16.97
N VAL A 190 5.39 12.57 -17.19
CA VAL A 190 5.11 14.03 -17.23
C VAL A 190 5.59 14.72 -18.52
N THR A 191 6.08 13.98 -19.51
CA THR A 191 6.45 14.56 -20.83
C THR A 191 5.58 14.03 -21.96
N GLU A 192 4.25 14.02 -21.77
CA GLU A 192 3.38 14.37 -22.89
C GLU A 192 3.20 15.90 -22.84
N VAL A 193 4.22 16.61 -23.35
CA VAL A 193 3.98 17.96 -23.87
C VAL A 193 3.18 17.73 -25.15
N VAL A 194 1.87 17.52 -25.00
CA VAL A 194 0.93 17.74 -26.08
C VAL A 194 1.08 19.23 -26.39
N ALA A 195 1.70 19.55 -27.51
CA ALA A 195 1.65 20.89 -28.07
C ALA A 195 0.18 21.29 -28.13
N GLU A 196 -0.22 22.28 -27.34
CA GLU A 196 -1.59 22.80 -27.31
C GLU A 196 -1.99 23.16 -28.74
N PRO A 197 -2.99 22.49 -29.35
CA PRO A 197 -3.82 23.19 -30.30
C PRO A 197 -4.68 24.14 -29.46
N ASP A 198 -4.63 25.41 -29.82
CA ASP A 198 -5.46 26.48 -29.29
C ASP A 198 -6.94 26.13 -29.52
N VAL A 199 -7.54 25.39 -28.59
CA VAL A 199 -8.96 25.05 -28.60
C VAL A 199 -9.58 25.72 -27.37
N PRO A 200 -10.51 26.66 -27.56
CA PRO A 200 -11.13 27.38 -26.47
C PRO A 200 -11.82 26.39 -25.53
N VAL A 201 -11.56 26.55 -24.22
CA VAL A 201 -12.20 25.81 -23.14
C VAL A 201 -13.72 25.97 -23.25
N LEU A 202 -14.38 25.02 -23.91
CA LEU A 202 -15.81 24.82 -23.82
C LEU A 202 -16.11 24.23 -22.44
N ALA A 203 -17.11 24.81 -21.77
CA ALA A 203 -17.62 24.31 -20.50
C ALA A 203 -17.87 22.79 -20.57
N PRO A 204 -17.71 22.04 -19.46
CA PRO A 204 -17.84 20.58 -19.49
C PRO A 204 -19.20 20.18 -20.05
N GLU A 205 -19.20 19.58 -21.25
CA GLU A 205 -20.38 19.20 -22.05
C GLU A 205 -21.46 18.54 -21.17
N SER A 206 -22.73 18.91 -21.32
CA SER A 206 -23.80 18.39 -20.46
C SER A 206 -23.97 16.87 -20.67
N MET A 207 -24.61 16.20 -19.71
CA MET A 207 -24.86 14.75 -19.82
C MET A 207 -25.65 14.40 -21.09
N GLU A 208 -26.57 15.27 -21.50
CA GLU A 208 -27.34 15.19 -22.74
C GLU A 208 -26.43 15.23 -23.98
N THR A 209 -25.49 16.19 -24.05
CA THR A 209 -24.55 16.29 -25.19
C THR A 209 -23.65 15.07 -25.31
N LEU A 210 -23.20 14.51 -24.18
CA LEU A 210 -22.38 13.29 -24.18
C LEU A 210 -23.17 12.04 -24.62
N LEU A 211 -24.47 12.00 -24.31
CA LEU A 211 -25.39 10.95 -24.77
C LEU A 211 -25.68 11.08 -26.26
N GLU A 212 -25.87 12.30 -26.78
CA GLU A 212 -26.02 12.58 -28.22
C GLU A 212 -24.79 12.19 -29.03
N GLN A 213 -23.60 12.34 -28.46
CA GLN A 213 -22.33 11.93 -29.07
C GLN A 213 -22.07 10.40 -28.99
N ASN A 214 -23.03 9.61 -28.50
CA ASN A 214 -22.91 8.15 -28.30
C ASN A 214 -21.72 7.74 -27.41
N VAL A 215 -21.36 8.57 -26.42
CA VAL A 215 -20.32 8.21 -25.46
C VAL A 215 -20.85 7.07 -24.56
N PRO A 216 -20.07 6.01 -24.27
CA PRO A 216 -20.53 4.90 -23.45
C PRO A 216 -20.99 5.34 -22.06
N SER A 217 -22.11 4.76 -21.57
CA SER A 217 -22.75 5.16 -20.30
C SER A 217 -21.79 5.15 -19.11
N ARG A 218 -20.89 4.16 -19.06
CA ARG A 218 -19.85 4.01 -18.02
C ARG A 218 -18.81 5.13 -18.04
N GLN A 219 -18.51 5.69 -19.21
CA GLN A 219 -17.58 6.80 -19.35
C GLN A 219 -18.23 8.12 -18.93
N ILE A 220 -19.49 8.35 -19.32
CA ILE A 220 -20.27 9.51 -18.88
C ILE A 220 -20.42 9.53 -17.35
N ALA A 221 -20.71 8.37 -16.75
CA ALA A 221 -20.81 8.21 -15.30
C ALA A 221 -19.54 8.66 -14.56
N ARG A 222 -18.36 8.28 -15.09
CA ARG A 222 -17.06 8.72 -14.58
C ARG A 222 -16.81 10.22 -14.80
N MET A 223 -17.16 10.75 -15.97
CA MET A 223 -16.97 12.16 -16.31
C MET A 223 -17.86 13.09 -15.50
N LYS A 224 -19.07 12.64 -15.13
CA LYS A 224 -20.06 13.42 -14.36
C LYS A 224 -20.12 13.04 -12.89
N ASN A 225 -19.32 12.07 -12.45
CA ASN A 225 -19.27 11.57 -11.08
C ASN A 225 -20.65 11.14 -10.55
N VAL A 226 -21.41 10.43 -11.40
CA VAL A 226 -22.74 9.87 -11.09
C VAL A 226 -22.71 8.36 -11.31
N ASP A 227 -23.71 7.65 -10.77
CA ASP A 227 -23.83 6.23 -10.99
C ASP A 227 -24.22 5.91 -12.45
N GLN A 228 -23.78 4.76 -12.97
CA GLN A 228 -24.07 4.34 -14.34
C GLN A 228 -25.58 4.23 -14.57
N GLN A 229 -26.33 3.81 -13.55
CA GLN A 229 -27.78 3.70 -13.60
C GLN A 229 -28.45 5.06 -13.81
N THR A 230 -27.93 6.13 -13.19
CA THR A 230 -28.44 7.50 -13.35
C THR A 230 -28.28 8.00 -14.78
N VAL A 231 -27.18 7.67 -15.45
CA VAL A 231 -26.96 8.02 -16.87
C VAL A 231 -27.92 7.27 -17.78
N LEU A 232 -28.17 5.98 -17.50
CA LEU A 232 -29.12 5.16 -18.26
C LEU A 232 -30.57 5.61 -18.07
N ASP A 233 -30.93 6.03 -16.85
CA ASP A 233 -32.25 6.56 -16.57
C ASP A 233 -32.46 7.94 -17.23
N TYR A 234 -31.43 8.79 -17.24
CA TYR A 234 -31.45 10.08 -17.94
C TYR A 234 -31.55 9.92 -19.46
N ALA A 235 -30.80 8.98 -20.04
CA ALA A 235 -30.92 8.64 -21.46
C ALA A 235 -32.30 8.05 -21.81
N ARG A 236 -32.91 7.31 -20.88
CA ARG A 236 -34.27 6.77 -21.02
C ARG A 236 -35.33 7.87 -21.01
N GLU A 237 -35.18 8.88 -20.15
CA GLU A 237 -36.07 10.06 -20.12
C GLU A 237 -36.00 10.86 -21.42
N LEU A 238 -34.82 10.94 -22.04
CA LEU A 238 -34.58 11.60 -23.34
C LEU A 238 -34.94 10.73 -24.55
N GLY A 239 -35.35 9.47 -24.34
CA GLY A 239 -35.72 8.55 -25.42
C GLY A 239 -34.54 8.07 -26.29
N MET A 240 -33.31 8.15 -25.77
CA MET A 240 -32.09 7.81 -26.49
C MET A 240 -31.66 6.37 -26.20
N ILE A 241 -31.15 5.68 -27.23
CA ILE A 241 -30.66 4.30 -27.10
C ILE A 241 -29.18 4.35 -26.75
N VAL A 242 -28.80 3.77 -25.61
CA VAL A 242 -27.41 3.72 -25.13
C VAL A 242 -26.97 2.27 -25.00
N ASP A 243 -25.76 1.96 -25.48
CA ASP A 243 -25.11 0.65 -25.37
C ASP A 243 -25.95 -0.54 -25.94
N GLY A 244 -26.72 -0.29 -27.00
CA GLY A 244 -27.39 -1.35 -27.78
C GLY A 244 -28.52 -2.10 -27.09
N GLN A 245 -28.95 -1.66 -25.90
CA GLN A 245 -30.10 -2.23 -25.20
C GLN A 245 -31.30 -1.29 -25.27
N GLN A 246 -32.40 -1.75 -25.90
CA GLN A 246 -33.72 -1.19 -25.64
C GLN A 246 -34.12 -1.55 -24.20
N PRO A 247 -34.41 -0.58 -23.31
CA PRO A 247 -35.02 -0.91 -22.04
C PRO A 247 -36.45 -1.35 -22.29
N ALA A 248 -36.82 -2.50 -21.72
CA ALA A 248 -38.21 -2.88 -21.53
C ALA A 248 -38.96 -1.72 -20.83
N PRO A 249 -40.26 -1.53 -21.13
CA PRO A 249 -41.03 -0.38 -20.63
C PRO A 249 -40.92 -0.25 -19.11
N ALA A 250 -40.75 0.99 -18.64
CA ALA A 250 -40.59 1.33 -17.24
C ALA A 250 -41.70 0.69 -16.40
N MET A 251 -41.31 -0.13 -15.43
CA MET A 251 -42.26 -0.64 -14.44
C MET A 251 -42.81 0.53 -13.64
N THR A 252 -44.13 0.60 -13.53
CA THR A 252 -44.82 1.66 -12.79
C THR A 252 -44.41 1.65 -11.31
N PRO A 253 -44.52 2.78 -10.58
CA PRO A 253 -44.21 2.85 -9.15
C PRO A 253 -44.87 1.73 -8.32
N ASP A 254 -46.08 1.31 -8.71
CA ASP A 254 -46.80 0.18 -8.09
C ASP A 254 -46.10 -1.18 -8.31
N GLN A 255 -45.47 -1.39 -9.47
CA GLN A 255 -44.71 -2.61 -9.75
C GLN A 255 -43.36 -2.63 -9.03
N HIS A 256 -42.74 -1.45 -8.81
CA HIS A 256 -41.54 -1.34 -7.99
C HIS A 256 -41.82 -1.63 -6.52
N LEU A 257 -42.90 -1.06 -5.98
CA LEU A 257 -43.37 -1.36 -4.62
C LEU A 257 -43.77 -2.83 -4.46
N SER A 258 -44.38 -3.42 -5.48
CA SER A 258 -44.71 -4.86 -5.48
C SER A 258 -43.46 -5.74 -5.50
N ARG A 259 -42.40 -5.36 -6.23
CA ARG A 259 -41.11 -6.08 -6.20
C ARG A 259 -40.40 -5.97 -4.87
N VAL A 260 -40.32 -4.77 -4.31
CA VAL A 260 -39.70 -4.55 -2.99
C VAL A 260 -40.46 -5.35 -1.93
N ARG A 261 -41.80 -5.30 -1.96
CA ARG A 261 -42.65 -6.09 -1.06
C ARG A 261 -42.47 -7.59 -1.26
N ASN A 262 -42.39 -8.07 -2.50
CA ASN A 262 -42.17 -9.49 -2.79
C ASN A 262 -40.78 -9.97 -2.37
N ALA A 263 -39.73 -9.15 -2.54
CA ALA A 263 -38.38 -9.47 -2.08
C ALA A 263 -38.27 -9.48 -0.54
N GLU A 264 -39.03 -8.62 0.13
CA GLU A 264 -39.12 -8.59 1.58
C GLU A 264 -39.95 -9.77 2.13
N ILE A 265 -41.01 -10.18 1.42
CA ILE A 265 -41.76 -11.41 1.70
C ILE A 265 -40.86 -12.64 1.50
N GLU A 266 -40.08 -12.69 0.41
CA GLU A 266 -39.17 -13.80 0.12
C GLU A 266 -38.07 -13.91 1.19
N LYS A 267 -37.48 -12.78 1.62
CA LYS A 267 -36.56 -12.74 2.78
C LYS A 267 -37.21 -13.19 4.08
N LEU A 268 -38.49 -12.85 4.30
CA LEU A 268 -39.23 -13.29 5.49
C LEU A 268 -39.60 -14.77 5.44
N GLU A 269 -39.89 -15.32 4.26
CA GLU A 269 -40.12 -16.75 4.05
C GLU A 269 -38.82 -17.54 4.19
N GLU A 270 -37.71 -17.02 3.68
CA GLU A 270 -36.37 -17.58 3.86
C GLU A 270 -35.99 -17.59 5.34
N ALA A 271 -36.16 -16.47 6.07
CA ALA A 271 -35.94 -16.41 7.52
C ALA A 271 -36.86 -17.36 8.32
N LYS A 272 -38.12 -17.55 7.89
CA LYS A 272 -39.03 -18.52 8.48
C LYS A 272 -38.62 -19.97 8.20
N SER A 273 -38.07 -20.25 7.01
CA SER A 273 -37.56 -21.58 6.65
C SER A 273 -36.30 -21.93 7.45
N TYR A 274 -35.40 -20.96 7.68
CA TYR A 274 -34.27 -21.10 8.59
C TYR A 274 -34.70 -21.32 10.05
N ALA A 275 -35.70 -20.57 10.54
CA ALA A 275 -36.24 -20.77 11.88
C ALA A 275 -36.97 -22.12 12.05
N ALA A 276 -37.63 -22.62 10.99
CA ALA A 276 -38.25 -23.94 10.96
C ALA A 276 -37.21 -25.08 10.94
N GLY A 277 -36.10 -24.90 10.21
CA GLY A 277 -34.96 -25.82 10.22
C GLY A 277 -34.26 -25.89 11.59
N ALA A 278 -34.10 -24.75 12.26
CA ALA A 278 -33.55 -24.69 13.62
C ALA A 278 -34.46 -25.38 14.66
N LYS A 279 -35.79 -25.28 14.52
CA LYS A 279 -36.76 -26.03 15.35
C LYS A 279 -36.75 -27.54 15.06
N ALA A 280 -36.60 -27.96 13.81
CA ALA A 280 -36.49 -29.38 13.45
C ALA A 280 -35.20 -30.04 13.95
N ASN A 281 -34.09 -29.28 14.04
CA ASN A 281 -32.83 -29.75 14.64
C ASN A 281 -32.89 -29.85 16.17
N ALA A 282 -33.71 -29.02 16.84
CA ALA A 282 -33.92 -29.12 18.28
C ALA A 282 -34.75 -30.35 18.71
N GLU A 283 -35.61 -30.88 17.82
CA GLU A 283 -36.52 -31.99 18.14
C GLU A 283 -36.00 -33.38 17.68
N SER A 284 -35.00 -33.47 16.79
CA SER A 284 -34.54 -34.74 16.20
C SER A 284 -33.23 -35.30 16.77
N GLY A 285 -32.46 -34.52 17.55
CA GLY A 285 -31.21 -34.97 18.16
C GLY A 285 -30.11 -35.36 17.16
N THR A 286 -30.29 -35.09 15.87
CA THR A 286 -29.27 -35.23 14.83
C THR A 286 -28.41 -33.97 14.80
N PRO A 287 -27.08 -34.06 14.98
CA PRO A 287 -26.21 -32.89 14.93
C PRO A 287 -26.18 -32.28 13.53
N ASP A 288 -26.08 -30.95 13.46
CA ASP A 288 -25.88 -30.26 12.19
C ASP A 288 -24.57 -30.72 11.56
N THR A 289 -24.65 -31.15 10.31
CA THR A 289 -23.52 -31.73 9.57
C THR A 289 -22.75 -30.67 8.77
N HIS A 290 -23.18 -29.40 8.84
CA HIS A 290 -22.56 -28.29 8.12
C HIS A 290 -22.40 -28.58 6.62
N HIS A 291 -23.48 -29.07 6.01
CA HIS A 291 -23.54 -29.49 4.60
C HIS A 291 -23.11 -28.41 3.58
N SER A 292 -23.12 -27.13 3.98
CA SER A 292 -22.63 -26.00 3.18
C SER A 292 -21.11 -25.96 3.06
N LEU A 293 -20.37 -26.63 3.96
CA LEU A 293 -18.92 -26.76 3.90
C LEU A 293 -18.59 -27.93 2.96
N ASN A 294 -17.97 -27.65 1.81
CA ASN A 294 -17.67 -28.66 0.79
C ASN A 294 -16.53 -29.64 1.16
N ASN A 295 -15.91 -29.49 2.33
CA ASN A 295 -14.73 -30.25 2.73
C ASN A 295 -14.99 -31.13 3.97
N TYR A 296 -14.87 -32.45 3.79
CA TYR A 296 -15.02 -33.45 4.85
C TYR A 296 -14.22 -33.14 6.13
N ARG A 297 -12.96 -32.68 5.99
CA ARG A 297 -12.11 -32.40 7.17
C ARG A 297 -12.60 -31.18 7.94
N GLU A 298 -13.20 -30.23 7.24
CA GLU A 298 -13.71 -28.97 7.79
C GLU A 298 -15.07 -29.16 8.46
N GLN A 299 -15.93 -29.99 7.87
CA GLN A 299 -17.16 -30.48 8.50
C GLN A 299 -16.86 -31.22 9.82
N VAL A 300 -15.91 -32.17 9.82
CA VAL A 300 -15.49 -32.87 11.05
C VAL A 300 -14.94 -31.87 12.07
N ARG A 301 -14.20 -30.85 11.64
CA ARG A 301 -13.64 -29.82 12.53
C ARG A 301 -14.74 -29.00 13.21
N GLN A 302 -15.70 -28.47 12.45
CA GLN A 302 -16.78 -27.67 13.03
C GLN A 302 -17.65 -28.51 13.96
N MET A 303 -18.01 -29.74 13.57
CA MET A 303 -18.76 -30.62 14.45
C MET A 303 -17.99 -30.97 15.75
N THR A 304 -16.65 -31.04 15.69
CA THR A 304 -15.82 -31.25 16.89
C THR A 304 -15.84 -30.03 17.80
N LEU A 305 -15.79 -28.82 17.24
CA LEU A 305 -15.89 -27.57 17.99
C LEU A 305 -17.28 -27.35 18.59
N ASP A 306 -18.33 -27.84 17.92
CA ASP A 306 -19.71 -27.87 18.42
C ASP A 306 -19.92 -28.90 19.55
N GLY A 307 -18.87 -29.60 19.97
CA GLY A 307 -18.91 -30.59 21.05
C GLY A 307 -19.54 -31.92 20.65
N CYS A 308 -19.65 -32.23 19.36
CA CYS A 308 -20.20 -33.51 18.92
C CYS A 308 -19.25 -34.66 19.26
N THR A 309 -19.81 -35.75 19.77
CA THR A 309 -19.03 -36.97 20.00
C THR A 309 -18.65 -37.63 18.68
N LYS A 310 -17.53 -38.35 18.69
CA LYS A 310 -17.03 -39.13 17.55
C LYS A 310 -18.12 -39.99 16.87
N GLN A 311 -19.00 -40.62 17.63
CA GLN A 311 -20.06 -41.46 17.06
C GLN A 311 -21.15 -40.63 16.37
N GLN A 312 -21.47 -39.45 16.90
CA GLN A 312 -22.41 -38.51 16.28
C GLN A 312 -21.87 -37.93 14.97
N ILE A 313 -20.58 -37.58 14.93
CA ILE A 313 -19.92 -37.09 13.70
C ILE A 313 -19.91 -38.19 12.63
N VAL A 314 -19.52 -39.40 13.00
CA VAL A 314 -19.53 -40.56 12.09
C VAL A 314 -20.93 -40.81 11.54
N GLN A 315 -21.96 -40.77 12.40
CA GLN A 315 -23.34 -41.03 11.99
C GLN A 315 -23.89 -39.93 11.08
N GLY A 316 -23.60 -38.65 11.37
CA GLY A 316 -24.03 -37.51 10.55
C GLY A 316 -23.37 -37.50 9.17
N LEU A 317 -22.08 -37.82 9.09
CA LEU A 317 -21.32 -37.79 7.83
C LEU A 317 -21.39 -39.08 7.03
N LYS A 318 -22.00 -40.15 7.56
CA LYS A 318 -22.10 -41.44 6.88
C LYS A 318 -22.90 -41.37 5.58
N THR A 319 -23.87 -40.46 5.51
CA THR A 319 -24.72 -40.24 4.33
C THR A 319 -24.02 -39.43 3.24
N GLN A 320 -23.15 -38.49 3.63
CA GLN A 320 -22.43 -37.60 2.70
C GLN A 320 -21.08 -38.18 2.26
N HIS A 321 -20.38 -38.88 3.16
CA HIS A 321 -19.03 -39.38 2.96
C HIS A 321 -18.86 -40.84 3.48
N PRO A 322 -19.57 -41.82 2.91
CA PRO A 322 -19.63 -43.19 3.43
C PRO A 322 -18.26 -43.88 3.52
N ASP A 323 -17.34 -43.59 2.59
CA ASP A 323 -16.02 -44.23 2.55
C ASP A 323 -15.02 -43.62 3.55
N ARG A 324 -15.25 -42.37 3.96
CA ARG A 324 -14.35 -41.58 4.82
C ARG A 324 -14.84 -41.45 6.26
N ALA A 325 -16.15 -41.51 6.49
CA ALA A 325 -16.81 -41.48 7.80
C ALA A 325 -16.60 -42.78 8.60
N LYS A 326 -15.34 -43.21 8.73
CA LYS A 326 -14.93 -44.34 9.58
C LYS A 326 -14.50 -43.82 10.95
N PRO A 327 -14.82 -44.54 12.04
CA PRO A 327 -14.41 -44.15 13.39
C PRO A 327 -12.90 -43.88 13.51
N GLY A 328 -12.04 -44.62 12.80
CA GLY A 328 -10.60 -44.38 12.81
C GLY A 328 -10.20 -43.02 12.21
N SER A 329 -10.80 -42.64 11.08
CA SER A 329 -10.48 -41.40 10.37
C SER A 329 -10.97 -40.16 11.12
N VAL A 330 -12.21 -40.21 11.65
CA VAL A 330 -12.77 -39.10 12.45
C VAL A 330 -11.93 -38.87 13.71
N ALA A 331 -11.50 -39.93 14.41
CA ALA A 331 -10.66 -39.79 15.60
C ALA A 331 -9.29 -39.20 15.32
N GLN A 332 -8.67 -39.50 14.17
CA GLN A 332 -7.40 -38.90 13.78
C GLN A 332 -7.53 -37.40 13.54
N ILE A 333 -8.64 -36.96 12.94
CA ILE A 333 -8.91 -35.54 12.68
C ILE A 333 -9.22 -34.81 13.99
N MET A 334 -10.08 -35.38 14.85
CA MET A 334 -10.37 -34.82 16.18
C MET A 334 -9.10 -34.66 17.02
N ALA A 335 -8.26 -35.69 17.10
CA ALA A 335 -7.01 -35.63 17.87
C ALA A 335 -5.99 -34.64 17.29
N ALA A 336 -6.01 -34.39 15.97
CA ALA A 336 -5.18 -33.35 15.37
C ALA A 336 -5.68 -31.94 15.73
N ILE A 337 -7.01 -31.74 15.76
CA ILE A 337 -7.62 -30.47 16.16
C ILE A 337 -7.37 -30.19 17.65
N GLU A 338 -7.54 -31.18 18.52
CA GLU A 338 -7.26 -31.04 19.95
C GLU A 338 -5.80 -30.63 20.22
N ARG A 339 -4.84 -31.14 19.44
CA ARG A 339 -3.43 -30.72 19.52
C ARG A 339 -3.18 -29.32 18.98
N GLU A 340 -3.87 -28.92 17.92
CA GLU A 340 -3.78 -27.57 17.36
C GLU A 340 -4.34 -26.53 18.34
N VAL A 341 -5.50 -26.82 18.95
CA VAL A 341 -6.14 -25.95 19.96
C VAL A 341 -5.26 -25.83 21.20
N ALA A 342 -4.69 -26.94 21.69
CA ALA A 342 -3.76 -26.94 22.83
C ALA A 342 -2.40 -26.27 22.54
N ALA A 343 -2.06 -25.98 21.27
CA ALA A 343 -0.85 -25.26 20.89
C ALA A 343 -1.10 -23.74 20.71
N THR A 344 -2.36 -23.32 20.71
CA THR A 344 -2.78 -21.92 20.59
C THR A 344 -3.25 -21.28 21.91
N GLU A 345 -3.39 -22.09 22.97
CA GLU A 345 -3.46 -21.64 24.37
C GLU A 345 -2.06 -21.63 25.00
#